data_AF-A0A971K900-F1
#
_entry.id   AF-A0A971K900-F1
#
_cell.length_a   1.000
_cell.length_b   1.000
_cell.length_c   1.000
_cell.angle_alpha   90.00
_cell.angle_beta   90.00
_cell.angle_gamma   90.00
#
_symmetry.space_group_name_H-M   'P 1'
#
loop_
_entity.id
_entity.type
_entity.pdbx_description
1 polymer ?
#
loop_
_entity_poly.entity_id
_entity_poly.type
_entity_poly.pdbx_seq_one_letter_code
_entity_poly.pdbx_strand_id
1 'polypeptide(L)'
;MKKIFNLKYLLTVIIIAAVILNYTKLYALDSEESEWTPLQLALFNPVQIFDEKCNVYGLRLNLIYGVNSDLYGIDIGMVNKADNVYGIEMAIISNIVLGDMAGFQLAITNDVKGDLFLMQTALYSNNVEGNVYGIQTGLIFNTVAGNVIGFQTVLNLNRVNGNMNGFQTALNVNEVQGNMTGFQTALNGNGVNGSMTGLQTALNVNGVEGNINGIQTALLGNFVISEKKTLTFKKWLYVIWDPSAGMHSLFGELKEDKGNMNGMQTAVLNGVAGRMNGLQTAFIFNLAGEVNGVQLAFMENFVSGDMNGIQFAPGYNRVKGEFNGIQASMFRNSSGGASGIQLSVLSNSSRDMRGFQAAAVNVQSLFREQRVSTGIQLGLINYSESFRGVQIGIINWSKRMTGVQIGLVNVIQNNPVPVFPVFNVSTRF
;
A
#
# COMPACT_ATOMS: atom_id res chain seq x y z
N MET A 1 27.72 -20.41 41.20
CA MET A 1 27.88 -19.98 39.79
C MET A 1 28.59 -18.63 39.73
N LYS A 2 29.93 -18.62 39.69
CA LYS A 2 30.76 -17.44 39.36
C LYS A 2 32.11 -17.95 38.84
N LYS A 3 32.14 -18.41 37.59
CA LYS A 3 33.38 -18.43 36.78
C LYS A 3 33.19 -17.35 35.72
N ILE A 4 33.25 -16.10 36.18
CA ILE A 4 33.36 -14.95 35.28
C ILE A 4 34.73 -15.08 34.63
N PHE A 5 34.73 -15.10 33.29
CA PHE A 5 35.88 -14.90 32.41
C PHE A 5 37.04 -14.18 33.12
N ASN A 6 38.09 -14.92 33.47
CA ASN A 6 39.25 -14.29 34.11
C ASN A 6 39.98 -13.53 33.02
N LEU A 7 39.85 -12.20 33.03
CA LEU A 7 40.44 -11.29 32.05
C LEU A 7 41.93 -11.56 31.83
N LYS A 8 42.64 -12.05 32.87
CA LYS A 8 44.04 -12.47 32.77
C LYS A 8 44.24 -13.63 31.79
N TYR A 9 43.41 -14.68 31.82
CA TYR A 9 43.55 -15.81 30.88
C TYR A 9 43.24 -15.40 29.45
N LEU A 10 42.22 -14.56 29.23
CA LEU A 10 41.93 -14.01 27.90
C LEU A 10 43.10 -13.16 27.39
N LEU A 11 43.65 -12.29 28.24
CA LEU A 11 44.83 -11.49 27.90
C LEU A 11 46.05 -12.35 27.59
N THR A 12 46.29 -13.41 28.37
CA THR A 12 47.38 -14.37 28.11
C THR A 12 47.20 -15.09 26.78
N VAL A 13 45.99 -15.54 26.44
CA VAL A 13 45.70 -16.19 25.15
C VAL A 13 45.89 -15.21 23.99
N ILE A 14 45.43 -13.96 24.13
CA ILE A 14 45.64 -12.89 23.13
C ILE A 14 47.13 -12.62 22.92
N ILE A 15 47.91 -12.51 24.02
CA ILE A 15 49.36 -12.28 23.94
C ILE A 15 50.06 -13.47 23.29
N ILE A 16 49.74 -14.72 23.67
CA ILE A 16 50.33 -15.91 23.07
C ILE A 16 49.99 -15.97 21.57
N ALA A 17 48.72 -15.74 21.19
CA ALA A 17 48.31 -15.70 19.79
C ALA A 17 49.05 -14.61 19.00
N ALA A 18 49.17 -13.41 19.56
CA ALA A 18 49.91 -12.31 18.94
C ALA A 18 51.40 -12.64 18.78
N VAL A 19 52.03 -13.29 19.77
CA VAL A 19 53.42 -13.73 19.70
C VAL A 19 53.60 -14.80 18.63
N ILE A 20 52.74 -15.82 18.60
CA ILE A 20 52.79 -16.89 17.59
C ILE A 20 52.64 -16.31 16.18
N LEU A 21 51.65 -15.42 15.96
CA LEU A 21 51.39 -14.80 14.67
C LEU A 21 52.54 -13.90 14.20
N ASN A 22 53.13 -13.11 15.11
CA ASN A 22 54.32 -12.30 14.78
C ASN A 22 55.55 -13.16 14.51
N TYR A 23 55.73 -14.25 15.26
CA TYR A 23 56.82 -15.20 15.06
C TYR A 23 56.68 -15.87 13.68
N THR A 24 55.50 -16.35 13.29
CA THR A 24 55.26 -16.91 11.96
C THR A 24 55.50 -15.91 10.84
N LYS A 25 55.11 -14.63 11.01
CA LYS A 25 55.42 -13.56 10.05
C LYS A 25 56.92 -13.38 9.86
N LEU A 26 57.71 -13.47 10.93
CA LEU A 26 59.16 -13.33 10.86
C LEU A 26 59.83 -14.41 9.99
N TYR A 27 59.28 -15.64 9.97
CA TYR A 27 59.78 -16.73 9.12
C TYR A 27 59.24 -16.68 7.68
N ALA A 28 58.15 -15.94 7.44
CA ALA A 28 57.54 -15.78 6.12
C ALA A 28 58.16 -14.64 5.28
N LEU A 29 59.08 -13.85 5.84
CA LEU A 29 59.71 -12.69 5.18
C LEU A 29 60.56 -13.04 3.94
N ASP A 30 60.84 -14.33 3.69
CA ASP A 30 61.63 -14.82 2.55
C ASP A 30 60.80 -15.53 1.45
N SER A 31 59.46 -15.57 1.57
CA SER A 31 58.59 -16.18 0.54
C SER A 31 57.76 -15.11 -0.17
N GLU A 32 57.59 -15.24 -1.50
CA GLU A 32 56.60 -14.45 -2.27
C GLU A 32 55.25 -14.44 -1.53
N GLU A 33 54.60 -13.28 -1.40
CA GLU A 33 53.28 -13.18 -0.77
C GLU A 33 52.33 -14.16 -1.47
N SER A 34 51.89 -15.20 -0.76
CA SER A 34 51.02 -16.22 -1.33
C SER A 34 49.67 -15.59 -1.68
N GLU A 35 49.28 -15.62 -2.95
CA GLU A 35 47.99 -15.10 -3.42
C GLU A 35 46.79 -15.85 -2.81
N TRP A 36 47.01 -17.04 -2.24
CA TRP A 36 45.95 -17.85 -1.65
C TRP A 36 46.41 -18.70 -0.45
N THR A 37 45.45 -19.13 0.38
CA THR A 37 45.65 -20.08 1.49
C THR A 37 44.41 -20.95 1.75
N PRO A 38 44.54 -22.22 2.19
CA PRO A 38 43.40 -23.03 2.62
C PRO A 38 42.96 -22.77 4.08
N LEU A 39 43.82 -22.13 4.89
CA LEU A 39 43.56 -21.84 6.30
C LEU A 39 44.11 -20.46 6.67
N GLN A 40 43.24 -19.59 7.18
CA GLN A 40 43.59 -18.26 7.66
C GLN A 40 43.18 -18.09 9.13
N LEU A 41 44.11 -17.60 9.96
CA LEU A 41 43.85 -17.21 11.34
C LEU A 41 44.19 -15.73 11.52
N ALA A 42 43.24 -14.95 12.04
CA ALA A 42 43.46 -13.54 12.37
C ALA A 42 43.11 -13.27 13.83
N LEU A 43 43.97 -12.51 14.52
CA LEU A 43 43.63 -11.93 15.83
C LEU A 43 42.90 -10.60 15.61
N PHE A 44 43.58 -9.61 15.03
CA PHE A 44 43.03 -8.34 14.52
C PHE A 44 43.88 -7.89 13.32
N ASN A 45 43.34 -7.33 12.24
CA ASN A 45 44.17 -6.77 11.14
C ASN A 45 45.10 -5.66 11.69
N PRO A 46 46.42 -5.67 11.44
CA PRO A 46 47.21 -6.56 10.55
C PRO A 46 47.93 -7.77 11.20
N VAL A 47 47.56 -8.16 12.40
CA VAL A 47 48.03 -9.39 13.09
C VAL A 47 47.22 -10.61 12.63
N GLN A 48 47.66 -11.21 11.52
CA GLN A 48 47.10 -12.40 10.86
C GLN A 48 48.20 -13.20 10.13
N ILE A 49 47.97 -14.48 9.83
CA ILE A 49 48.97 -15.37 9.20
C ILE A 49 49.30 -14.90 7.78
N PHE A 50 48.28 -14.71 6.95
CA PHE A 50 48.41 -14.19 5.59
C PHE A 50 47.89 -12.76 5.52
N ASP A 51 48.44 -11.94 4.62
CA ASP A 51 48.04 -10.54 4.45
C ASP A 51 46.58 -10.38 3.97
N GLU A 52 46.13 -9.14 3.88
CA GLU A 52 44.75 -8.79 3.50
C GLU A 52 44.44 -8.97 2.01
N LYS A 53 45.44 -9.17 1.15
CA LYS A 53 45.28 -9.42 -0.29
C LYS A 53 45.19 -10.92 -0.60
N CYS A 54 45.61 -11.77 0.33
CA CYS A 54 45.56 -13.22 0.19
C CYS A 54 44.10 -13.74 0.15
N ASN A 55 43.78 -14.54 -0.87
CA ASN A 55 42.51 -15.25 -1.00
C ASN A 55 42.46 -16.47 -0.06
N VAL A 56 41.27 -16.84 0.41
CA VAL A 56 41.09 -18.01 1.27
C VAL A 56 40.20 -19.05 0.58
N TYR A 57 40.73 -20.24 0.34
CA TYR A 57 40.00 -21.40 -0.21
C TYR A 57 39.88 -22.49 0.85
N GLY A 58 39.00 -22.32 1.81
CA GLY A 58 38.84 -23.26 2.92
C GLY A 58 38.25 -22.63 4.17
N LEU A 59 39.06 -22.50 5.23
CA LEU A 59 38.60 -22.04 6.54
C LEU A 59 39.30 -20.74 6.96
N ARG A 60 38.53 -19.71 7.33
CA ARG A 60 39.01 -18.51 8.01
C ARG A 60 38.44 -18.44 9.43
N LEU A 61 39.31 -18.22 10.42
CA LEU A 61 38.92 -17.97 11.81
C LEU A 61 39.44 -16.61 12.28
N ASN A 62 38.52 -15.69 12.59
CA ASN A 62 38.83 -14.34 13.06
C ASN A 62 38.48 -14.21 14.55
N LEU A 63 39.49 -14.14 15.42
CA LEU A 63 39.26 -14.02 16.85
C LEU A 63 38.58 -12.69 17.20
N ILE A 64 39.10 -11.57 16.68
CA ILE A 64 38.50 -10.24 16.86
C ILE A 64 38.12 -9.66 15.50
N TYR A 65 39.07 -9.58 14.57
CA TYR A 65 38.88 -8.92 13.27
C TYR A 65 39.87 -9.46 12.21
N GLY A 66 39.39 -9.92 11.06
CA GLY A 66 40.26 -10.32 9.95
C GLY A 66 39.84 -9.66 8.64
N VAL A 67 40.82 -9.42 7.76
CA VAL A 67 40.62 -8.86 6.43
C VAL A 67 41.36 -9.74 5.42
N ASN A 68 40.67 -10.15 4.36
CA ASN A 68 41.21 -10.87 3.20
C ASN A 68 40.49 -10.38 1.93
N SER A 69 41.04 -10.70 0.75
CA SER A 69 40.42 -10.40 -0.54
C SER A 69 39.18 -11.28 -0.74
N ASP A 70 39.29 -12.41 -1.45
CA ASP A 70 38.15 -13.30 -1.67
C ASP A 70 38.17 -14.51 -0.73
N LEU A 71 36.99 -14.94 -0.29
CA LEU A 71 36.81 -16.13 0.52
C LEU A 71 35.88 -17.12 -0.17
N TYR A 72 36.37 -18.34 -0.40
CA TYR A 72 35.64 -19.50 -0.88
C TYR A 72 35.64 -20.58 0.21
N GLY A 73 34.56 -20.71 0.98
CA GLY A 73 34.48 -21.70 2.05
C GLY A 73 33.74 -21.23 3.31
N ILE A 74 34.36 -21.42 4.47
CA ILE A 74 33.77 -21.14 5.78
C ILE A 74 34.56 -20.03 6.48
N ASP A 75 33.86 -19.02 6.96
CA ASP A 75 34.43 -17.90 7.69
C ASP A 75 33.70 -17.68 9.01
N ILE A 76 34.45 -17.73 10.11
CA ILE A 76 33.89 -17.66 11.46
C ILE A 76 34.67 -16.64 12.28
N GLY A 77 33.97 -15.70 12.91
CA GLY A 77 34.67 -14.76 13.78
C GLY A 77 33.82 -13.85 14.64
N MET A 78 34.47 -12.90 15.32
CA MET A 78 33.76 -11.78 15.95
C MET A 78 33.35 -10.73 14.92
N VAL A 79 34.31 -10.31 14.09
CA VAL A 79 34.10 -9.44 12.93
C VAL A 79 34.84 -10.02 11.74
N ASN A 80 34.12 -10.22 10.63
CA ASN A 80 34.64 -10.71 9.37
C ASN A 80 34.59 -9.58 8.34
N LYS A 81 35.67 -9.39 7.59
CA LYS A 81 35.69 -8.48 6.43
C LYS A 81 36.36 -9.17 5.24
N ALA A 82 35.69 -9.16 4.09
CA ALA A 82 36.22 -9.68 2.84
C ALA A 82 35.76 -8.81 1.66
N ASP A 83 36.42 -8.94 0.52
CA ASP A 83 35.96 -8.36 -0.74
C ASP A 83 34.78 -9.17 -1.26
N ASN A 84 34.95 -10.43 -1.63
CA ASN A 84 33.85 -11.32 -2.01
C ASN A 84 33.79 -12.58 -1.14
N VAL A 85 32.58 -13.09 -0.91
CA VAL A 85 32.37 -14.31 -0.10
C VAL A 85 31.49 -15.30 -0.84
N TYR A 86 32.03 -16.49 -1.09
CA TYR A 86 31.33 -17.63 -1.68
C TYR A 86 31.31 -18.78 -0.69
N GLY A 87 30.27 -18.87 0.15
CA GLY A 87 30.16 -19.92 1.16
C GLY A 87 29.38 -19.55 2.43
N ILE A 88 29.90 -19.92 3.59
CA ILE A 88 29.25 -19.71 4.90
C ILE A 88 30.04 -18.68 5.69
N GLU A 89 29.40 -17.58 6.09
CA GLU A 89 30.01 -16.52 6.87
C GLU A 89 29.24 -16.28 8.16
N MET A 90 29.87 -16.54 9.30
CA MET A 90 29.26 -16.42 10.62
C MET A 90 30.08 -15.48 11.49
N ALA A 91 29.49 -14.36 11.91
CA ALA A 91 30.09 -13.46 12.87
C ALA A 91 29.25 -13.35 14.14
N ILE A 92 29.89 -13.11 15.28
CA ILE A 92 29.18 -12.71 16.49
C ILE A 92 28.64 -11.29 16.34
N ILE A 93 29.45 -10.36 15.81
CA ILE A 93 29.11 -8.93 15.74
C ILE A 93 28.78 -8.51 14.32
N SER A 94 29.73 -8.64 13.39
CA SER A 94 29.58 -8.05 12.06
C SER A 94 30.25 -8.85 10.96
N ASN A 95 29.52 -9.08 9.86
CA ASN A 95 30.08 -9.49 8.57
C ASN A 95 30.05 -8.31 7.60
N ILE A 96 31.16 -8.06 6.92
CA ILE A 96 31.32 -6.94 5.98
C ILE A 96 31.90 -7.47 4.67
N VAL A 97 31.10 -7.45 3.60
CA VAL A 97 31.50 -7.90 2.25
C VAL A 97 31.50 -6.67 1.32
N LEU A 98 32.66 -6.33 0.75
CA LEU A 98 32.82 -5.12 -0.08
C LEU A 98 32.39 -5.30 -1.54
N GLY A 99 32.21 -6.53 -1.97
CA GLY A 99 31.66 -6.95 -3.26
C GLY A 99 30.46 -7.86 -3.02
N ASP A 100 30.46 -9.01 -3.68
CA ASP A 100 29.31 -9.91 -3.69
C ASP A 100 29.40 -10.98 -2.59
N MET A 101 28.24 -11.30 -2.03
CA MET A 101 28.06 -12.44 -1.13
C MET A 101 27.18 -13.46 -1.84
N ALA A 102 27.68 -14.69 -2.00
CA ALA A 102 26.90 -15.83 -2.46
C ALA A 102 26.98 -16.99 -1.46
N GLY A 103 25.91 -17.23 -0.71
CA GLY A 103 25.89 -18.28 0.30
C GLY A 103 25.01 -18.00 1.51
N PHE A 104 25.49 -18.36 2.70
CA PHE A 104 24.78 -18.15 3.96
C PHE A 104 25.56 -17.22 4.88
N GLN A 105 24.93 -16.15 5.35
CA GLN A 105 25.56 -15.17 6.24
C GLN A 105 24.72 -14.97 7.50
N LEU A 106 25.36 -15.01 8.68
CA LEU A 106 24.72 -14.86 9.99
C LEU A 106 25.54 -13.96 10.92
N ALA A 107 24.92 -12.91 11.48
CA ALA A 107 25.53 -12.09 12.53
C ALA A 107 24.53 -11.25 13.33
N ILE A 108 25.02 -10.39 14.23
CA ILE A 108 24.21 -9.26 14.72
C ILE A 108 23.98 -8.26 13.59
N THR A 109 25.02 -7.93 12.83
CA THR A 109 24.96 -7.03 11.66
C THR A 109 25.61 -7.66 10.44
N ASN A 110 24.98 -7.56 9.29
CA ASN A 110 25.56 -7.94 8.01
C ASN A 110 25.50 -6.76 7.05
N ASP A 111 26.60 -6.47 6.36
CA ASP A 111 26.71 -5.41 5.35
C ASP A 111 27.36 -5.99 4.08
N VAL A 112 26.66 -5.92 2.94
CA VAL A 112 27.13 -6.35 1.62
C VAL A 112 27.04 -5.15 0.68
N LYS A 113 28.16 -4.74 0.09
CA LYS A 113 28.20 -3.58 -0.82
C LYS A 113 27.80 -3.93 -2.25
N GLY A 114 28.07 -5.15 -2.70
CA GLY A 114 27.60 -5.69 -3.97
C GLY A 114 26.24 -6.37 -3.84
N ASP A 115 26.07 -7.43 -4.61
CA ASP A 115 24.86 -8.24 -4.65
C ASP A 115 24.91 -9.37 -3.61
N LEU A 116 23.74 -9.71 -3.09
CA LEU A 116 23.51 -10.85 -2.22
C LEU A 116 22.78 -11.96 -2.98
N PHE A 117 23.35 -13.16 -2.97
CA PHE A 117 22.73 -14.38 -3.49
C PHE A 117 22.53 -15.38 -2.35
N LEU A 118 21.34 -16.01 -2.31
CA LEU A 118 20.92 -17.01 -1.33
C LEU A 118 20.42 -16.45 0.00
N MET A 119 21.15 -16.50 1.12
CA MET A 119 20.54 -16.27 2.44
C MET A 119 21.38 -15.40 3.38
N GLN A 120 20.75 -14.37 3.93
CA GLN A 120 21.37 -13.47 4.91
C GLN A 120 20.47 -13.29 6.13
N THR A 121 21.03 -13.52 7.33
CA THR A 121 20.29 -13.53 8.60
C THR A 121 20.94 -12.65 9.66
N ALA A 122 20.18 -11.76 10.31
CA ALA A 122 20.72 -10.87 11.35
C ALA A 122 19.84 -10.71 12.60
N LEU A 123 20.47 -10.57 13.76
CA LEU A 123 19.78 -10.20 15.01
C LEU A 123 19.49 -8.70 15.12
N TYR A 124 20.22 -7.84 14.40
CA TYR A 124 19.97 -6.41 14.38
C TYR A 124 19.66 -5.93 12.97
N SER A 125 20.63 -5.98 12.05
CA SER A 125 20.45 -5.41 10.71
C SER A 125 21.14 -6.21 9.60
N ASN A 126 20.41 -6.43 8.52
CA ASN A 126 20.96 -6.79 7.21
C ASN A 126 20.94 -5.56 6.31
N ASN A 127 22.07 -5.23 5.69
CA ASN A 127 22.22 -4.15 4.72
C ASN A 127 22.83 -4.69 3.43
N VAL A 128 22.22 -4.37 2.29
CA VAL A 128 22.73 -4.70 0.95
C VAL A 128 22.64 -3.45 0.07
N GLU A 129 23.77 -2.97 -0.45
CA GLU A 129 23.78 -1.79 -1.35
C GLU A 129 23.43 -2.18 -2.80
N GLY A 130 23.77 -3.39 -3.23
CA GLY A 130 23.32 -3.95 -4.51
C GLY A 130 21.92 -4.54 -4.44
N ASN A 131 21.72 -5.64 -5.15
CA ASN A 131 20.48 -6.39 -5.26
C ASN A 131 20.50 -7.63 -4.36
N VAL A 132 19.30 -8.13 -4.05
CA VAL A 132 19.12 -9.39 -3.31
C VAL A 132 18.39 -10.39 -4.18
N TYR A 133 19.01 -11.55 -4.37
CA TYR A 133 18.45 -12.71 -5.04
C TYR A 133 18.35 -13.85 -4.03
N GLY A 134 17.30 -13.87 -3.21
CA GLY A 134 17.14 -14.88 -2.17
C GLY A 134 16.33 -14.45 -0.94
N ILE A 135 16.79 -14.88 0.23
CA ILE A 135 16.10 -14.76 1.52
C ILE A 135 16.90 -13.84 2.45
N GLN A 136 16.25 -12.80 2.96
CA GLN A 136 16.77 -12.01 4.07
C GLN A 136 15.86 -12.14 5.29
N THR A 137 16.43 -12.55 6.41
CA THR A 137 15.71 -12.62 7.68
C THR A 137 16.42 -11.77 8.72
N GLY A 138 15.70 -10.85 9.37
CA GLY A 138 16.26 -9.99 10.39
C GLY A 138 15.36 -9.97 11.62
N LEU A 139 15.86 -9.62 12.80
CA LEU A 139 14.96 -9.25 13.89
C LEU A 139 14.51 -7.80 13.75
N ILE A 140 15.42 -6.85 13.50
CA ILE A 140 15.05 -5.43 13.48
C ILE A 140 14.95 -4.90 12.05
N PHE A 141 16.03 -4.90 11.29
CA PHE A 141 16.10 -4.22 9.99
C PHE A 141 16.60 -5.11 8.86
N ASN A 142 15.94 -5.04 7.70
CA ASN A 142 16.51 -5.42 6.41
C ASN A 142 16.44 -4.19 5.51
N THR A 143 17.58 -3.74 4.98
CA THR A 143 17.65 -2.61 4.04
C THR A 143 18.36 -3.05 2.77
N VAL A 144 17.75 -2.76 1.62
CA VAL A 144 18.31 -3.04 0.30
C VAL A 144 18.22 -1.78 -0.54
N ALA A 145 19.35 -1.29 -1.05
CA ALA A 145 19.35 -0.10 -1.91
C ALA A 145 18.96 -0.42 -3.37
N GLY A 146 19.30 -1.61 -3.87
CA GLY A 146 18.86 -2.11 -5.17
C GLY A 146 17.50 -2.82 -5.12
N ASN A 147 17.34 -3.82 -5.98
CA ASN A 147 16.12 -4.61 -6.11
C ASN A 147 16.17 -5.87 -5.25
N VAL A 148 15.00 -6.40 -4.92
CA VAL A 148 14.87 -7.69 -4.25
C VAL A 148 14.04 -8.63 -5.10
N ILE A 149 14.57 -9.81 -5.36
CA ILE A 149 13.85 -10.96 -5.91
C ILE A 149 13.92 -12.08 -4.88
N GLY A 150 12.83 -12.29 -4.14
CA GLY A 150 12.76 -13.34 -3.12
C GLY A 150 11.94 -13.00 -1.88
N PHE A 151 12.45 -13.34 -0.70
CA PHE A 151 11.72 -13.27 0.57
C PHE A 151 12.44 -12.40 1.60
N GLN A 152 11.70 -11.49 2.24
CA GLN A 152 12.21 -10.67 3.34
C GLN A 152 11.29 -10.76 4.56
N THR A 153 11.85 -10.99 5.75
CA THR A 153 11.13 -10.97 7.02
C THR A 153 11.87 -10.23 8.12
N VAL A 154 11.16 -9.39 8.88
CA VAL A 154 11.66 -8.75 10.11
C VAL A 154 10.57 -8.52 11.17
N LEU A 155 10.95 -8.10 12.38
CA LEU A 155 10.01 -7.54 13.34
C LEU A 155 9.77 -6.04 13.10
N ASN A 156 10.80 -5.26 12.77
CA ASN A 156 10.65 -3.80 12.63
C ASN A 156 10.44 -3.35 11.17
N LEU A 157 11.51 -3.17 10.38
CA LEU A 157 11.40 -2.53 9.07
C LEU A 157 12.14 -3.30 7.98
N ASN A 158 11.41 -3.72 6.93
CA ASN A 158 12.00 -4.03 5.64
C ASN A 158 11.93 -2.77 4.77
N ARG A 159 13.06 -2.34 4.21
CA ARG A 159 13.14 -1.25 3.24
C ARG A 159 13.85 -1.70 1.96
N VAL A 160 13.21 -1.47 0.82
CA VAL A 160 13.76 -1.71 -0.52
C VAL A 160 13.69 -0.41 -1.30
N ASN A 161 14.84 0.15 -1.67
CA ASN A 161 14.88 1.40 -2.44
C ASN A 161 14.70 1.18 -3.96
N GLY A 162 14.88 -0.04 -4.44
CA GLY A 162 14.50 -0.46 -5.79
C GLY A 162 13.12 -1.11 -5.85
N ASN A 163 12.98 -2.11 -6.72
CA ASN A 163 11.75 -2.89 -6.87
C ASN A 163 11.77 -4.14 -5.99
N MET A 164 10.58 -4.55 -5.52
CA MET A 164 10.38 -5.81 -4.78
C MET A 164 9.60 -6.81 -5.64
N ASN A 165 10.17 -7.97 -5.92
CA ASN A 165 9.49 -9.10 -6.55
C ASN A 165 9.54 -10.32 -5.62
N GLY A 166 8.42 -10.64 -4.98
CA GLY A 166 8.30 -11.79 -4.09
C GLY A 166 7.49 -11.50 -2.83
N PHE A 167 8.00 -11.90 -1.66
CA PHE A 167 7.28 -11.86 -0.39
C PHE A 167 8.01 -10.96 0.62
N GLN A 168 7.31 -9.98 1.19
CA GLN A 168 7.84 -9.07 2.19
C GLN A 168 6.94 -9.07 3.43
N THR A 169 7.47 -9.44 4.59
CA THR A 169 6.69 -9.50 5.84
C THR A 169 7.39 -8.78 6.99
N ALA A 170 6.63 -8.01 7.77
CA ALA A 170 7.14 -7.36 8.97
C ALA A 170 6.10 -7.38 10.10
N LEU A 171 6.50 -7.24 11.37
CA LEU A 171 5.50 -6.88 12.39
C LEU A 171 5.18 -5.39 12.33
N ASN A 172 6.17 -4.51 12.17
CA ASN A 172 5.92 -3.07 12.09
C ASN A 172 5.68 -2.62 10.63
N VAL A 173 6.72 -2.32 9.85
CA VAL A 173 6.54 -1.67 8.53
C VAL A 173 7.30 -2.36 7.41
N ASN A 174 6.69 -2.42 6.22
CA ASN A 174 7.40 -2.68 4.97
C ASN A 174 7.35 -1.45 4.05
N GLU A 175 8.45 -1.13 3.40
CA GLU A 175 8.58 0.00 2.49
C GLU A 175 9.30 -0.41 1.20
N VAL A 176 8.68 -0.12 0.06
CA VAL A 176 9.25 -0.31 -1.28
C VAL A 176 9.18 1.03 -2.01
N GLN A 177 10.33 1.60 -2.36
CA GLN A 177 10.38 2.88 -3.08
C GLN A 177 10.03 2.72 -4.57
N GLY A 178 10.39 1.59 -5.18
CA GLY A 178 10.02 1.27 -6.55
C GLY A 178 8.66 0.58 -6.66
N ASN A 179 8.54 -0.28 -7.68
CA ASN A 179 7.36 -1.11 -7.90
C ASN A 179 7.40 -2.36 -7.02
N MET A 180 6.22 -2.86 -6.70
CA MET A 180 6.04 -4.12 -6.00
C MET A 180 5.28 -5.14 -6.84
N THR A 181 5.82 -6.34 -6.96
CA THR A 181 5.11 -7.53 -7.47
C THR A 181 5.16 -8.64 -6.42
N GLY A 182 4.01 -9.16 -6.01
CA GLY A 182 3.91 -10.28 -5.05
C GLY A 182 3.10 -9.95 -3.80
N PHE A 183 3.61 -10.32 -2.62
CA PHE A 183 2.88 -10.26 -1.35
C PHE A 183 3.60 -9.41 -0.32
N GLN A 184 2.91 -8.44 0.29
CA GLN A 184 3.44 -7.61 1.36
C GLN A 184 2.48 -7.57 2.55
N THR A 185 2.98 -7.93 3.72
CA THR A 185 2.17 -8.05 4.93
C THR A 185 2.83 -7.44 6.16
N ALA A 186 2.07 -6.66 6.93
CA ALA A 186 2.54 -6.02 8.15
C ALA A 186 1.47 -5.98 9.25
N LEU A 187 1.83 -5.80 10.54
CA LEU A 187 0.82 -5.40 11.53
C LEU A 187 0.60 -3.89 11.48
N ASN A 188 1.65 -3.08 11.44
CA ASN A 188 1.47 -1.64 11.33
C ASN A 188 1.15 -1.27 9.88
N GLY A 189 2.12 -1.14 8.97
CA GLY A 189 1.77 -0.69 7.64
C GLY A 189 2.71 -1.05 6.52
N ASN A 190 2.19 -0.92 5.31
CA ASN A 190 2.91 -1.20 4.08
C ASN A 190 2.86 0.01 3.16
N GLY A 191 4.00 0.36 2.58
CA GLY A 191 4.14 1.47 1.63
C GLY A 191 4.80 1.01 0.34
N VAL A 192 4.23 1.39 -0.80
CA VAL A 192 4.83 1.26 -2.13
C VAL A 192 4.75 2.61 -2.83
N ASN A 193 5.89 3.22 -3.15
CA ASN A 193 5.89 4.53 -3.83
C ASN A 193 5.73 4.39 -5.35
N GLY A 194 6.02 3.22 -5.92
CA GLY A 194 5.65 2.87 -7.29
C GLY A 194 4.27 2.25 -7.42
N SER A 195 4.09 1.46 -8.49
CA SER A 195 2.89 0.64 -8.71
C SER A 195 3.02 -0.73 -8.05
N MET A 196 1.87 -1.33 -7.75
CA MET A 196 1.78 -2.61 -7.05
C MET A 196 0.95 -3.62 -7.86
N THR A 197 1.47 -4.84 -7.99
CA THR A 197 0.74 -6.00 -8.53
C THR A 197 0.78 -7.16 -7.54
N GLY A 198 -0.37 -7.60 -7.03
CA GLY A 198 -0.44 -8.72 -6.08
C GLY A 198 -1.29 -8.42 -4.83
N LEU A 199 -0.81 -8.77 -3.63
CA LEU A 199 -1.54 -8.65 -2.37
C LEU A 199 -0.78 -7.82 -1.33
N GLN A 200 -1.46 -6.82 -0.76
CA GLN A 200 -0.94 -6.00 0.33
C GLN A 200 -1.91 -6.05 1.52
N THR A 201 -1.42 -6.45 2.70
CA THR A 201 -2.28 -6.58 3.88
C THR A 201 -1.66 -6.01 5.16
N ALA A 202 -2.45 -5.28 5.94
CA ALA A 202 -2.02 -4.69 7.21
C ALA A 202 -3.11 -4.72 8.29
N LEU A 203 -2.75 -4.54 9.57
CA LEU A 203 -3.75 -4.17 10.58
C LEU A 203 -3.96 -2.65 10.62
N ASN A 204 -2.92 -1.83 10.50
CA ASN A 204 -3.11 -0.37 10.46
C ASN A 204 -3.43 0.08 9.03
N VAL A 205 -2.41 0.41 8.24
CA VAL A 205 -2.60 1.09 6.95
C VAL A 205 -1.77 0.53 5.83
N ASN A 206 -2.35 0.54 4.63
CA ASN A 206 -1.64 0.26 3.38
C ASN A 206 -1.69 1.50 2.48
N GLY A 207 -0.56 1.86 1.88
CA GLY A 207 -0.44 2.98 0.95
C GLY A 207 0.30 2.59 -0.34
N VAL A 208 -0.24 3.02 -1.48
CA VAL A 208 0.41 2.92 -2.79
C VAL A 208 0.34 4.28 -3.50
N GLU A 209 1.46 4.83 -3.96
CA GLU A 209 1.48 6.11 -4.70
C GLU A 209 1.32 5.96 -6.22
N GLY A 210 1.44 4.73 -6.75
CA GLY A 210 1.15 4.41 -8.14
C GLY A 210 -0.21 3.73 -8.36
N ASN A 211 -0.27 2.81 -9.31
CA ASN A 211 -1.47 2.01 -9.59
C ASN A 211 -1.42 0.67 -8.87
N ILE A 212 -2.58 0.13 -8.50
CA ILE A 212 -2.73 -1.23 -7.98
C ILE A 212 -3.41 -2.12 -9.02
N ASN A 213 -2.82 -3.29 -9.29
CA ASN A 213 -3.46 -4.43 -9.92
C ASN A 213 -3.49 -5.61 -8.92
N GLY A 214 -4.55 -5.73 -8.12
CA GLY A 214 -4.57 -6.74 -7.06
C GLY A 214 -5.50 -6.46 -5.88
N ILE A 215 -5.10 -6.95 -4.71
CA ILE A 215 -5.90 -6.93 -3.48
C ILE A 215 -5.18 -6.12 -2.40
N GLN A 216 -5.89 -5.19 -1.78
CA GLN A 216 -5.39 -4.39 -0.67
C GLN A 216 -6.37 -4.51 0.52
N THR A 217 -5.90 -5.03 1.66
CA THR A 217 -6.74 -5.25 2.84
C THR A 217 -6.11 -4.65 4.09
N ALA A 218 -6.82 -3.81 4.83
CA ALA A 218 -6.34 -3.25 6.09
C ALA A 218 -7.45 -3.31 7.14
N LEU A 219 -7.12 -3.30 8.43
CA LEU A 219 -8.15 -3.04 9.43
C LEU A 219 -8.48 -1.54 9.48
N LEU A 220 -7.51 -0.62 9.51
CA LEU A 220 -7.82 0.82 9.57
C LEU A 220 -8.00 1.47 8.20
N GLY A 221 -7.05 1.36 7.28
CA GLY A 221 -7.29 1.93 5.96
C GLY A 221 -6.34 1.61 4.81
N ASN A 222 -6.88 1.65 3.60
CA ASN A 222 -6.16 1.40 2.36
C ASN A 222 -6.26 2.60 1.42
N PHE A 223 -5.12 3.05 0.87
CA PHE A 223 -5.12 4.24 0.05
C PHE A 223 -4.23 4.08 -1.19
N VAL A 224 -4.74 4.60 -2.29
CA VAL A 224 -4.07 4.66 -3.59
C VAL A 224 -4.04 6.12 -4.02
N ILE A 225 -2.84 6.71 -4.08
CA ILE A 225 -2.61 8.13 -4.37
C ILE A 225 -1.73 8.29 -5.61
N SER A 226 -1.27 9.50 -5.91
CA SER A 226 -0.43 9.79 -7.08
C SER A 226 1.02 10.02 -6.68
N GLU A 227 1.94 9.66 -7.57
CA GLU A 227 3.42 9.67 -7.50
C GLU A 227 4.05 11.05 -7.15
N LYS A 228 3.25 12.11 -6.98
CA LYS A 228 3.73 13.49 -6.78
C LYS A 228 3.34 14.14 -5.47
N LYS A 229 2.74 13.41 -4.52
CA LYS A 229 2.41 13.97 -3.20
C LYS A 229 2.74 13.00 -2.08
N THR A 230 3.90 13.21 -1.46
CA THR A 230 4.26 12.53 -0.21
C THR A 230 3.17 12.78 0.85
N LEU A 231 2.46 11.72 1.22
CA LEU A 231 1.38 11.80 2.21
C LEU A 231 1.94 11.54 3.60
N THR A 232 2.10 12.59 4.41
CA THR A 232 2.35 12.41 5.85
C THR A 232 1.12 11.79 6.53
N PHE A 233 1.33 10.87 7.49
CA PHE A 233 0.28 10.26 8.34
C PHE A 233 -0.72 11.26 8.98
N LYS A 234 -0.32 12.51 9.21
CA LYS A 234 -1.25 13.58 9.65
C LYS A 234 -2.28 13.98 8.60
N LYS A 235 -1.94 13.97 7.32
CA LYS A 235 -2.89 14.21 6.21
C LYS A 235 -3.91 13.07 6.11
N TRP A 236 -3.50 11.85 6.46
CA TRP A 236 -4.41 10.71 6.55
C TRP A 236 -5.50 10.95 7.59
N LEU A 237 -5.14 11.31 8.82
CA LEU A 237 -6.09 11.64 9.89
C LEU A 237 -7.09 12.75 9.50
N TYR A 238 -6.65 13.74 8.71
CA TYR A 238 -7.52 14.83 8.24
C TYR A 238 -8.60 14.33 7.26
N VAL A 239 -8.26 13.38 6.40
CA VAL A 239 -9.20 12.75 5.45
C VAL A 239 -10.23 11.89 6.17
N ILE A 240 -9.87 11.31 7.31
CA ILE A 240 -10.81 10.57 8.19
C ILE A 240 -11.87 11.51 8.77
N TRP A 241 -11.49 12.75 9.10
CA TRP A 241 -12.35 13.71 9.80
C TRP A 241 -13.28 14.50 8.86
N ASP A 242 -12.76 14.99 7.72
CA ASP A 242 -13.55 15.59 6.65
C ASP A 242 -13.11 14.98 5.32
N PRO A 243 -13.76 13.88 4.88
CA PRO A 243 -13.40 13.20 3.65
C PRO A 243 -13.47 14.11 2.42
N SER A 244 -14.39 15.07 2.39
CA SER A 244 -14.62 15.92 1.22
C SER A 244 -13.55 17.02 1.08
N ALA A 245 -13.16 17.67 2.18
CA ALA A 245 -12.09 18.66 2.22
C ALA A 245 -10.70 17.99 2.22
N GLY A 246 -10.57 16.86 2.91
CA GLY A 246 -9.37 16.04 2.93
C GLY A 246 -9.02 15.54 1.54
N MET A 247 -9.99 14.99 0.80
CA MET A 247 -9.86 14.63 -0.61
C MET A 247 -9.47 15.85 -1.46
N HIS A 248 -10.11 17.01 -1.33
CA HIS A 248 -9.67 18.22 -2.05
C HIS A 248 -8.21 18.61 -1.76
N SER A 249 -7.77 18.51 -0.50
CA SER A 249 -6.39 18.79 -0.08
C SER A 249 -5.39 17.75 -0.61
N LEU A 250 -5.81 16.49 -0.71
CA LEU A 250 -5.03 15.40 -1.28
C LEU A 250 -4.91 15.54 -2.80
N PHE A 251 -5.96 15.98 -3.50
CA PHE A 251 -6.02 15.88 -4.96
C PHE A 251 -5.80 17.18 -5.74
N GLY A 252 -5.85 18.37 -5.12
CA GLY A 252 -5.61 19.64 -5.84
C GLY A 252 -6.47 19.81 -7.10
N GLU A 253 -6.08 20.71 -8.01
CA GLU A 253 -6.70 20.77 -9.34
C GLU A 253 -6.36 19.50 -10.14
N LEU A 254 -7.41 18.81 -10.58
CA LEU A 254 -7.37 17.57 -11.34
C LEU A 254 -6.54 17.72 -12.63
N LYS A 255 -5.25 17.36 -12.60
CA LYS A 255 -4.44 17.17 -13.81
C LYS A 255 -3.69 15.84 -13.76
N GLU A 256 -4.30 14.87 -14.44
CA GLU A 256 -3.76 13.70 -15.16
C GLU A 256 -2.97 12.58 -14.46
N ASP A 257 -2.37 12.75 -13.29
CA ASP A 257 -1.66 11.64 -12.62
C ASP A 257 -2.41 11.26 -11.34
N LYS A 258 -3.26 10.23 -11.37
CA LYS A 258 -3.95 9.70 -10.17
C LYS A 258 -3.74 8.21 -10.04
N GLY A 259 -3.45 7.72 -8.84
CA GLY A 259 -3.37 6.28 -8.58
C GLY A 259 -4.72 5.60 -8.76
N ASN A 260 -4.75 4.62 -9.67
CA ASN A 260 -5.91 3.81 -9.98
C ASN A 260 -5.79 2.44 -9.31
N MET A 261 -6.94 1.81 -9.09
CA MET A 261 -7.00 0.48 -8.51
C MET A 261 -7.85 -0.44 -9.39
N ASN A 262 -7.25 -1.54 -9.84
CA ASN A 262 -7.91 -2.65 -10.50
C ASN A 262 -7.90 -3.85 -9.55
N GLY A 263 -9.04 -4.17 -8.94
CA GLY A 263 -9.18 -5.32 -8.04
C GLY A 263 -10.06 -5.06 -6.82
N MET A 264 -9.59 -5.46 -5.63
CA MET A 264 -10.40 -5.46 -4.40
C MET A 264 -9.75 -4.68 -3.26
N GLN A 265 -10.50 -3.79 -2.62
CA GLN A 265 -10.06 -3.02 -1.45
C GLN A 265 -11.00 -3.22 -0.26
N THR A 266 -10.47 -3.54 0.92
CA THR A 266 -11.29 -3.63 2.15
C THR A 266 -10.63 -3.11 3.41
N ALA A 267 -11.31 -2.22 4.14
CA ALA A 267 -10.88 -1.68 5.43
C ALA A 267 -11.98 -0.94 6.19
N VAL A 268 -11.68 -0.31 7.33
CA VAL A 268 -12.59 0.69 7.92
C VAL A 268 -12.74 1.89 6.99
N LEU A 269 -11.64 2.33 6.36
CA LEU A 269 -11.60 3.46 5.43
C LEU A 269 -10.82 3.10 4.16
N ASN A 270 -11.40 3.35 3.00
CA ASN A 270 -10.73 3.16 1.72
C ASN A 270 -10.70 4.46 0.92
N GLY A 271 -9.57 4.71 0.24
CA GLY A 271 -9.39 5.84 -0.65
C GLY A 271 -8.68 5.48 -1.95
N VAL A 272 -9.29 5.82 -3.09
CA VAL A 272 -8.67 5.71 -4.42
C VAL A 272 -8.74 7.07 -5.10
N ALA A 273 -7.58 7.70 -5.32
CA ALA A 273 -7.48 9.02 -5.94
C ALA A 273 -8.11 9.10 -7.33
N GLY A 274 -7.80 8.08 -8.13
CA GLY A 274 -8.21 7.90 -9.51
C GLY A 274 -9.43 7.02 -9.64
N ARG A 275 -9.35 6.09 -10.58
CA ARG A 275 -10.44 5.17 -10.90
C ARG A 275 -10.30 3.89 -10.08
N MET A 276 -11.39 3.50 -9.43
CA MET A 276 -11.56 2.18 -8.82
C MET A 276 -12.34 1.27 -9.77
N ASN A 277 -11.65 0.28 -10.35
CA ASN A 277 -12.23 -0.79 -11.15
C ASN A 277 -12.29 -2.08 -10.31
N GLY A 278 -13.49 -2.53 -9.93
CA GLY A 278 -13.66 -3.76 -9.13
C GLY A 278 -14.53 -3.58 -7.88
N LEU A 279 -14.07 -4.06 -6.72
CA LEU A 279 -14.84 -4.06 -5.47
C LEU A 279 -14.15 -3.22 -4.38
N GLN A 280 -14.84 -2.23 -3.84
CA GLN A 280 -14.40 -1.43 -2.70
C GLN A 280 -15.38 -1.59 -1.54
N THR A 281 -14.95 -2.20 -0.43
CA THR A 281 -15.80 -2.42 0.75
C THR A 281 -15.22 -1.75 1.98
N ALA A 282 -15.97 -0.89 2.65
CA ALA A 282 -15.53 -0.22 3.86
C ALA A 282 -16.46 -0.45 5.05
N PHE A 283 -15.92 -0.47 6.27
CA PHE A 283 -16.78 -0.38 7.45
C PHE A 283 -17.37 1.02 7.60
N ILE A 284 -16.68 2.11 7.28
CA ILE A 284 -17.21 3.47 7.42
C ILE A 284 -17.30 4.17 6.07
N PHE A 285 -16.16 4.41 5.42
CA PHE A 285 -16.08 5.26 4.22
C PHE A 285 -15.35 4.59 3.05
N ASN A 286 -15.97 4.62 1.87
CA ASN A 286 -15.26 4.44 0.60
C ASN A 286 -15.20 5.77 -0.15
N LEU A 287 -14.02 6.10 -0.62
CA LEU A 287 -13.71 7.32 -1.33
C LEU A 287 -13.05 6.96 -2.67
N ALA A 288 -13.56 7.50 -3.77
CA ALA A 288 -12.99 7.28 -5.10
C ALA A 288 -13.07 8.51 -6.01
N GLY A 289 -12.10 8.63 -6.93
CA GLY A 289 -12.16 9.57 -8.03
C GLY A 289 -13.33 9.25 -8.96
N GLU A 290 -13.27 8.08 -9.57
CA GLU A 290 -14.30 7.46 -10.43
C GLU A 290 -14.46 5.99 -10.06
N VAL A 291 -15.61 5.39 -10.36
CA VAL A 291 -15.85 3.96 -10.08
C VAL A 291 -16.44 3.23 -11.26
N ASN A 292 -15.87 2.07 -11.55
CA ASN A 292 -16.47 1.05 -12.41
C ASN A 292 -16.52 -0.28 -11.63
N GLY A 293 -17.65 -0.56 -10.99
CA GLY A 293 -17.80 -1.75 -10.15
C GLY A 293 -18.71 -1.54 -8.95
N VAL A 294 -18.33 -2.09 -7.80
CA VAL A 294 -19.16 -2.17 -6.60
C VAL A 294 -18.50 -1.41 -5.44
N GLN A 295 -19.26 -0.52 -4.81
CA GLN A 295 -18.88 0.22 -3.61
C GLN A 295 -19.86 -0.04 -2.48
N LEU A 296 -19.39 -0.65 -1.39
CA LEU A 296 -20.19 -0.98 -0.20
C LEU A 296 -19.59 -0.33 1.04
N ALA A 297 -20.32 0.51 1.76
CA ALA A 297 -19.87 1.11 3.01
C ALA A 297 -21.01 1.15 4.04
N PHE A 298 -20.73 1.26 5.34
CA PHE A 298 -21.80 1.45 6.32
C PHE A 298 -22.30 2.91 6.34
N MET A 299 -21.39 3.88 6.29
CA MET A 299 -21.71 5.31 6.46
C MET A 299 -21.72 6.07 5.14
N GLU A 300 -20.63 6.11 4.37
CA GLU A 300 -20.62 6.88 3.12
C GLU A 300 -19.83 6.21 2.01
N ASN A 301 -20.42 6.14 0.81
CA ASN A 301 -19.67 5.99 -0.43
C ASN A 301 -19.65 7.34 -1.16
N PHE A 302 -18.47 7.84 -1.48
CA PHE A 302 -18.30 9.10 -2.18
C PHE A 302 -17.46 8.92 -3.45
N VAL A 303 -18.01 9.39 -4.58
CA VAL A 303 -17.35 9.40 -5.89
C VAL A 303 -17.32 10.84 -6.39
N SER A 304 -16.11 11.34 -6.67
CA SER A 304 -15.91 12.74 -7.08
C SER A 304 -16.24 13.03 -8.56
N GLY A 305 -16.18 12.00 -9.40
CA GLY A 305 -16.52 12.01 -10.82
C GLY A 305 -17.69 11.07 -11.09
N ASP A 306 -17.54 10.25 -12.12
CA ASP A 306 -18.60 9.36 -12.60
C ASP A 306 -18.54 7.97 -11.95
N MET A 307 -19.70 7.32 -11.88
CA MET A 307 -19.83 5.97 -11.36
C MET A 307 -20.66 5.09 -12.30
N ASN A 308 -20.12 3.94 -12.68
CA ASN A 308 -20.83 2.85 -13.35
C ASN A 308 -20.85 1.61 -12.43
N GLY A 309 -22.02 1.16 -12.00
CA GLY A 309 -22.17 -0.07 -11.21
C GLY A 309 -23.10 0.05 -9.99
N ILE A 310 -22.70 -0.55 -8.86
CA ILE A 310 -23.55 -0.68 -7.66
C ILE A 310 -22.94 0.11 -6.50
N GLN A 311 -23.74 0.97 -5.88
CA GLN A 311 -23.36 1.71 -4.68
C GLN A 311 -24.36 1.43 -3.56
N PHE A 312 -23.88 0.92 -2.43
CA PHE A 312 -24.73 0.68 -1.26
C PHE A 312 -24.10 1.20 0.02
N ALA A 313 -24.84 2.05 0.75
CA ALA A 313 -24.51 2.44 2.10
C ALA A 313 -25.77 2.80 2.90
N PRO A 314 -26.02 2.19 4.07
CA PRO A 314 -27.09 2.59 4.96
C PRO A 314 -27.12 4.10 5.21
N GLY A 315 -25.96 4.72 5.43
CA GLY A 315 -25.82 6.18 5.50
C GLY A 315 -26.13 6.90 4.18
N TYR A 316 -25.07 7.32 3.49
CA TYR A 316 -25.11 8.22 2.35
C TYR A 316 -24.38 7.62 1.15
N ASN A 317 -24.96 7.76 -0.03
CA ASN A 317 -24.25 7.53 -1.27
C ASN A 317 -24.20 8.85 -2.05
N ARG A 318 -23.02 9.24 -2.51
CA ARG A 318 -22.83 10.50 -3.24
C ARG A 318 -21.93 10.31 -4.45
N VAL A 319 -22.46 10.67 -5.62
CA VAL A 319 -21.72 10.74 -6.89
C VAL A 319 -21.78 12.19 -7.38
N LYS A 320 -20.66 12.90 -7.48
CA LYS A 320 -20.71 14.29 -7.96
C LYS A 320 -20.98 14.39 -9.47
N GLY A 321 -20.53 13.41 -10.26
CA GLY A 321 -20.75 13.32 -11.70
C GLY A 321 -22.01 12.54 -12.09
N GLU A 322 -21.95 11.85 -13.22
CA GLU A 322 -23.02 11.01 -13.76
C GLU A 322 -22.97 9.61 -13.11
N PHE A 323 -24.13 9.13 -12.66
CA PHE A 323 -24.30 7.82 -12.06
C PHE A 323 -25.07 6.89 -13.00
N ASN A 324 -24.50 5.72 -13.32
CA ASN A 324 -25.14 4.68 -14.13
C ASN A 324 -25.19 3.35 -13.36
N GLY A 325 -26.37 2.91 -12.92
CA GLY A 325 -26.53 1.60 -12.25
C GLY A 325 -27.54 1.58 -11.09
N ILE A 326 -27.19 0.95 -9.97
CA ILE A 326 -28.05 0.81 -8.78
C ILE A 326 -27.42 1.50 -7.55
N GLN A 327 -28.12 2.49 -7.00
CA GLN A 327 -27.74 3.21 -5.79
C GLN A 327 -28.77 2.92 -4.69
N ALA A 328 -28.33 2.41 -3.54
CA ALA A 328 -29.23 2.04 -2.46
C ALA A 328 -28.71 2.52 -1.09
N SER A 329 -29.54 3.24 -0.33
CA SER A 329 -29.20 3.75 1.00
C SER A 329 -30.39 3.72 1.97
N MET A 330 -30.19 3.93 3.26
CA MET A 330 -31.31 4.25 4.16
C MET A 330 -31.58 5.76 4.15
N PHE A 331 -30.56 6.59 4.34
CA PHE A 331 -30.79 8.04 4.45
C PHE A 331 -30.84 8.73 3.08
N ARG A 332 -29.74 8.76 2.33
CA ARG A 332 -29.73 9.56 1.10
C ARG A 332 -28.84 9.03 -0.01
N ASN A 333 -29.40 9.00 -1.22
CA ASN A 333 -28.65 8.93 -2.47
C ASN A 333 -28.59 10.31 -3.12
N SER A 334 -27.42 10.72 -3.58
CA SER A 334 -27.21 11.97 -4.31
C SER A 334 -26.35 11.73 -5.55
N SER A 335 -26.77 12.26 -6.70
CA SER A 335 -25.95 12.25 -7.92
C SER A 335 -25.98 13.56 -8.70
N GLY A 336 -24.94 13.83 -9.50
CA GLY A 336 -24.92 14.95 -10.45
C GLY A 336 -25.81 14.71 -11.66
N GLY A 337 -26.03 13.47 -12.04
CA GLY A 337 -27.07 12.98 -12.95
C GLY A 337 -27.22 11.48 -12.75
N ALA A 338 -28.35 10.89 -13.10
CA ALA A 338 -28.61 9.48 -12.82
C ALA A 338 -29.29 8.77 -13.98
N SER A 339 -28.77 7.59 -14.32
CA SER A 339 -29.38 6.63 -15.23
C SER A 339 -29.43 5.26 -14.54
N GLY A 340 -30.62 4.80 -14.17
CA GLY A 340 -30.80 3.52 -13.48
C GLY A 340 -31.76 3.58 -12.31
N ILE A 341 -31.38 2.97 -11.19
CA ILE A 341 -32.23 2.77 -10.01
C ILE A 341 -31.62 3.49 -8.81
N GLN A 342 -32.40 4.35 -8.14
CA GLN A 342 -32.05 4.88 -6.82
C GLN A 342 -33.13 4.53 -5.80
N LEU A 343 -32.72 3.85 -4.73
CA LEU A 343 -33.59 3.42 -3.64
C LEU A 343 -33.08 4.01 -2.33
N SER A 344 -33.92 4.79 -1.64
CA SER A 344 -33.62 5.22 -0.28
C SER A 344 -34.87 5.24 0.58
N VAL A 345 -34.71 5.26 1.92
CA VAL A 345 -35.85 5.46 2.81
C VAL A 345 -36.21 6.94 2.87
N LEU A 346 -35.23 7.83 3.05
CA LEU A 346 -35.53 9.26 3.20
C LEU A 346 -35.48 10.04 1.88
N SER A 347 -34.34 10.10 1.19
CA SER A 347 -34.23 10.99 0.04
C SER A 347 -33.34 10.54 -1.11
N ASN A 348 -33.85 10.67 -2.34
CA ASN A 348 -33.04 10.63 -3.55
C ASN A 348 -32.98 12.03 -4.16
N SER A 349 -31.78 12.46 -4.51
CA SER A 349 -31.54 13.75 -5.16
C SER A 349 -30.67 13.57 -6.38
N SER A 350 -31.08 14.14 -7.51
CA SER A 350 -30.26 14.19 -8.73
C SER A 350 -30.51 15.49 -9.47
N ARG A 351 -29.65 15.88 -10.41
CA ARG A 351 -29.99 16.99 -11.33
C ARG A 351 -31.07 16.55 -12.32
N ASP A 352 -30.85 15.39 -12.93
CA ASP A 352 -31.76 14.71 -13.84
C ASP A 352 -31.71 13.19 -13.58
N MET A 353 -32.85 12.53 -13.78
CA MET A 353 -32.99 11.07 -13.61
C MET A 353 -33.57 10.43 -14.86
N ARG A 354 -32.94 9.35 -15.32
CA ARG A 354 -33.45 8.41 -16.31
C ARG A 354 -33.62 7.03 -15.69
N GLY A 355 -34.82 6.66 -15.29
CA GLY A 355 -35.07 5.33 -14.70
C GLY A 355 -36.05 5.34 -13.53
N PHE A 356 -35.72 4.64 -12.45
CA PHE A 356 -36.61 4.41 -11.31
C PHE A 356 -36.04 5.02 -10.03
N GLN A 357 -36.87 5.82 -9.33
CA GLN A 357 -36.54 6.39 -8.03
C GLN A 357 -37.62 6.04 -7.00
N ALA A 358 -37.19 5.54 -5.84
CA ALA A 358 -38.07 5.35 -4.70
C ALA A 358 -37.44 5.88 -3.41
N ALA A 359 -38.13 6.81 -2.73
CA ALA A 359 -37.78 7.39 -1.43
C ALA A 359 -38.93 8.17 -0.83
N ALA A 360 -38.92 8.48 0.47
CA ALA A 360 -39.90 9.40 1.05
C ALA A 360 -39.91 10.75 0.31
N VAL A 361 -38.74 11.25 -0.10
CA VAL A 361 -38.59 12.50 -0.85
C VAL A 361 -37.70 12.28 -2.07
N ASN A 362 -38.23 12.48 -3.28
CA ASN A 362 -37.46 12.47 -4.52
C ASN A 362 -37.36 13.89 -5.09
N VAL A 363 -36.14 14.37 -5.39
CA VAL A 363 -35.90 15.74 -5.87
C VAL A 363 -35.01 15.77 -7.12
N GLN A 364 -35.47 16.47 -8.16
CA GLN A 364 -34.69 16.77 -9.38
C GLN A 364 -34.74 18.26 -9.71
N SER A 365 -33.72 19.00 -9.24
CA SER A 365 -33.78 20.47 -9.24
C SER A 365 -32.44 21.22 -9.26
N LEU A 366 -31.33 20.57 -9.60
CA LEU A 366 -30.01 21.21 -9.48
C LEU A 366 -29.58 21.87 -10.80
N PHE A 367 -30.00 23.12 -11.00
CA PHE A 367 -29.46 24.08 -11.98
C PHE A 367 -29.59 23.70 -13.48
N ARG A 368 -30.60 24.30 -14.13
CA ARG A 368 -30.82 24.61 -15.57
C ARG A 368 -32.06 23.97 -16.18
N GLU A 369 -32.87 24.82 -16.82
CA GLU A 369 -34.15 24.53 -17.50
C GLU A 369 -34.05 23.62 -18.75
N GLN A 370 -32.92 22.93 -19.00
CA GLN A 370 -32.67 22.24 -20.27
C GLN A 370 -32.68 20.70 -20.21
N ARG A 371 -32.57 20.07 -19.04
CA ARG A 371 -32.63 18.60 -18.94
C ARG A 371 -33.99 18.13 -18.44
N VAL A 372 -34.47 17.06 -19.06
CA VAL A 372 -35.75 16.41 -18.75
C VAL A 372 -35.48 15.08 -18.07
N SER A 373 -35.95 14.95 -16.83
CA SER A 373 -35.97 13.66 -16.14
C SER A 373 -37.02 12.76 -16.78
N THR A 374 -36.70 11.50 -17.02
CA THR A 374 -37.60 10.52 -17.63
C THR A 374 -37.68 9.26 -16.78
N GLY A 375 -38.87 8.84 -16.37
CA GLY A 375 -39.01 7.58 -15.64
C GLY A 375 -40.16 7.50 -14.66
N ILE A 376 -39.94 6.75 -13.57
CA ILE A 376 -40.93 6.50 -12.52
C ILE A 376 -40.39 6.99 -11.18
N GLN A 377 -41.24 7.70 -10.44
CA GLN A 377 -40.96 8.15 -9.08
C GLN A 377 -42.02 7.65 -8.11
N LEU A 378 -41.56 7.04 -7.03
CA LEU A 378 -42.39 6.58 -5.93
C LEU A 378 -41.93 7.25 -4.64
N GLY A 379 -42.82 7.95 -3.95
CA GLY A 379 -42.46 8.60 -2.70
C GLY A 379 -43.59 9.30 -1.98
N LEU A 380 -43.33 9.89 -0.82
CA LEU A 380 -44.33 10.76 -0.19
C LEU A 380 -44.36 12.10 -0.92
N ILE A 381 -43.18 12.60 -1.29
CA ILE A 381 -43.01 13.86 -2.01
C ILE A 381 -42.14 13.60 -3.24
N ASN A 382 -42.66 13.92 -4.42
CA ASN A 382 -41.90 13.92 -5.66
C ASN A 382 -41.85 15.36 -6.20
N TYR A 383 -40.65 15.92 -6.36
CA TYR A 383 -40.44 17.26 -6.90
C TYR A 383 -39.50 17.23 -8.12
N SER A 384 -39.90 17.87 -9.21
CA SER A 384 -39.08 17.97 -10.41
C SER A 384 -39.31 19.25 -11.21
N GLU A 385 -38.26 19.79 -11.82
CA GLU A 385 -38.39 20.95 -12.73
C GLU A 385 -38.99 20.57 -14.09
N SER A 386 -38.54 19.47 -14.68
CA SER A 386 -39.03 18.99 -15.98
C SER A 386 -39.02 17.47 -16.02
N PHE A 387 -40.21 16.86 -16.13
CA PHE A 387 -40.36 15.43 -15.96
C PHE A 387 -41.22 14.77 -17.04
N ARG A 388 -40.82 13.57 -17.48
CA ARG A 388 -41.58 12.73 -18.39
C ARG A 388 -41.78 11.35 -17.79
N GLY A 389 -43.02 10.97 -17.52
CA GLY A 389 -43.33 9.63 -17.01
C GLY A 389 -44.36 9.64 -15.88
N VAL A 390 -44.14 8.82 -14.86
CA VAL A 390 -45.12 8.57 -13.80
C VAL A 390 -44.58 9.01 -12.43
N GLN A 391 -45.36 9.80 -11.71
CA GLN A 391 -45.09 10.13 -10.30
C GLN A 391 -46.22 9.59 -9.43
N ILE A 392 -45.87 8.81 -8.41
CA ILE A 392 -46.81 8.25 -7.44
C ILE A 392 -46.37 8.73 -6.06
N GLY A 393 -47.26 9.44 -5.36
CA GLY A 393 -46.96 9.93 -4.02
C GLY A 393 -48.07 10.71 -3.36
N ILE A 394 -47.84 11.20 -2.15
CA ILE A 394 -48.82 12.07 -1.47
C ILE A 394 -48.85 13.44 -2.16
N ILE A 395 -47.67 13.99 -2.41
CA ILE A 395 -47.47 15.26 -3.10
C ILE A 395 -46.59 15.01 -4.32
N ASN A 396 -47.12 15.30 -5.51
CA ASN A 396 -46.36 15.31 -6.75
C ASN A 396 -46.32 16.74 -7.28
N TRP A 397 -45.12 17.27 -7.54
CA TRP A 397 -44.96 18.61 -8.06
C TRP A 397 -43.96 18.61 -9.22
N SER A 398 -44.43 19.07 -10.37
CA SER A 398 -43.62 19.38 -11.54
C SER A 398 -43.86 20.81 -12.04
N LYS A 399 -42.81 21.52 -12.45
CA LYS A 399 -42.99 22.81 -13.17
C LYS A 399 -43.50 22.54 -14.60
N ARG A 400 -42.83 21.62 -15.31
CA ARG A 400 -43.24 21.10 -16.64
C ARG A 400 -43.30 19.58 -16.63
N MET A 401 -44.35 19.01 -17.19
CA MET A 401 -44.52 17.56 -17.22
C MET A 401 -45.15 17.04 -18.51
N THR A 402 -44.73 15.86 -18.95
CA THR A 402 -45.50 15.02 -19.88
C THR A 402 -45.67 13.64 -19.25
N GLY A 403 -46.88 13.29 -18.80
CA GLY A 403 -47.15 12.03 -18.13
C GLY A 403 -48.29 12.11 -17.12
N VAL A 404 -48.25 11.24 -16.12
CA VAL A 404 -49.30 11.08 -15.11
C VAL A 404 -48.74 11.23 -13.70
N GLN A 405 -49.41 12.03 -12.88
CA GLN A 405 -49.22 12.08 -11.44
C GLN A 405 -50.39 11.39 -10.76
N ILE A 406 -50.13 10.60 -9.71
CA ILE A 406 -51.15 9.95 -8.87
C ILE A 406 -50.82 10.27 -7.42
N GLY A 407 -51.74 10.95 -6.73
CA GLY A 407 -51.49 11.43 -5.38
C GLY A 407 -52.58 12.31 -4.80
N LEU A 408 -52.50 12.61 -3.50
CA LEU A 408 -53.47 13.50 -2.84
C LEU A 408 -53.39 14.93 -3.40
N VAL A 409 -52.18 15.42 -3.65
CA VAL A 409 -51.92 16.75 -4.23
C VAL A 409 -51.01 16.59 -5.45
N ASN A 410 -51.51 16.92 -6.63
CA ASN A 410 -50.76 16.83 -7.89
C ASN A 410 -50.69 18.22 -8.55
N VAL A 411 -49.49 18.76 -8.64
CA VAL A 411 -49.20 20.09 -9.18
C VAL A 411 -48.37 19.97 -10.45
N ILE A 412 -48.90 20.49 -11.56
CA ILE A 412 -48.19 20.69 -12.84
C ILE A 412 -48.32 22.17 -13.19
N GLN A 413 -47.33 22.99 -12.82
CA GLN A 413 -47.47 24.45 -12.84
C GLN A 413 -47.86 25.03 -14.22
N ASN A 414 -47.31 24.47 -15.30
CA ASN A 414 -47.56 24.93 -16.67
C ASN A 414 -48.74 24.21 -17.37
N ASN A 415 -49.58 23.48 -16.64
CA ASN A 415 -50.76 22.80 -17.20
C ASN A 415 -51.99 23.74 -17.16
N PRO A 416 -52.98 23.61 -18.08
CA PRO A 416 -54.22 24.38 -18.00
C PRO A 416 -54.99 24.16 -16.70
N VAL A 417 -54.81 23.00 -16.06
CA VAL A 417 -55.29 22.69 -14.72
C VAL A 417 -54.08 22.45 -13.82
N PRO A 418 -53.54 23.51 -13.18
CA PRO A 418 -52.26 23.42 -12.47
C PRO A 418 -52.28 22.49 -11.26
N VAL A 419 -53.43 22.37 -10.57
CA VAL A 419 -53.59 21.52 -9.40
C VAL A 419 -54.81 20.65 -9.57
N PHE A 420 -54.68 19.34 -9.34
CA PHE A 420 -55.81 18.42 -9.36
C PHE A 420 -55.65 17.31 -8.29
N PRO A 421 -56.70 17.00 -7.51
CA PRO A 421 -56.64 15.95 -6.49
C PRO A 421 -56.67 14.56 -7.11
N VAL A 422 -56.10 13.56 -6.43
CA VAL A 422 -56.07 12.13 -6.82
C VAL A 422 -55.18 11.82 -8.04
N PHE A 423 -55.31 12.54 -9.15
CA PHE A 423 -54.42 12.41 -10.32
C PHE A 423 -54.24 13.74 -11.06
N ASN A 424 -53.19 13.90 -11.86
CA ASN A 424 -53.07 14.99 -12.82
C ASN A 424 -52.34 14.48 -14.08
N VAL A 425 -52.73 14.93 -15.26
CA VAL A 425 -52.20 14.44 -16.53
C VAL A 425 -51.79 15.62 -17.39
N SER A 426 -50.64 15.46 -18.06
CA SER A 426 -50.21 16.38 -19.12
C SER A 426 -49.68 15.59 -20.31
N THR A 427 -50.06 16.00 -21.52
CA THR A 427 -49.64 15.38 -22.78
C THR A 427 -48.61 16.19 -23.55
N ARG A 428 -48.30 17.41 -23.10
CA ARG A 428 -47.35 18.36 -23.71
C ARG A 428 -46.58 19.11 -22.63
N PHE A 429 -45.41 19.64 -22.95
CA PHE A 429 -44.58 20.40 -22.00
C PHE A 429 -45.04 21.83 -21.78
#